data_AF-A5P8G8-F1
#
_entry.id   AF-A5P8G8-F1
#
_cell.length_a   1.000
_cell.length_b   1.000
_cell.length_c   1.000
_cell.angle_alpha   90.00
_cell.angle_beta   90.00
_cell.angle_gamma   90.00
#
_symmetry.space_group_name_H-M   'P 1'
#
loop_
_entity.id
_entity.type
_entity.pdbx_description
1 polymer ?
#
loop_
_entity_poly.entity_id
_entity_poly.type
_entity_poly.pdbx_seq_one_letter_code
_entity_poly.pdbx_strand_id
1 'polypeptide(L)'
;MALVLAAILGLATATPAMADAGPGRCTGSFVNPITDICWSCLFPISIGGLDIWPSSRPDPDNPDLPVCLCGLRPGIAMGFWEPVRLADVSMKPWCFVNLGGMKLDPGFDIGFRSISGPSAVGGASQYYSSWHVHWYAYPLIYWMEIVADFLCLESGSIDILYISEIDPLWQDSELTAIINPEAVLFANPLALAACAADCVASTAKLPIDEMFWCAGCQGSMYPMNGNVSASIGHVQASRLVLSRFAYKLHRELVSWGTMGSKGLCGKYLMPVMRKQQYRFQATNPNPATSGRYACPPIGASTTFQSAGQVIPAIGEDMGYLVWRKRNCCAL
;
A
#
# COMPACT_ATOMS: atom_id res chain seq x y z
N MET A 1 41.68 -32.96 24.07
CA MET A 1 41.65 -31.54 23.65
C MET A 1 41.30 -31.36 22.17
N ALA A 2 41.81 -32.20 21.25
CA ALA A 2 41.51 -32.09 19.81
C ALA A 2 40.03 -32.37 19.42
N LEU A 3 39.34 -33.28 20.14
CA LEU A 3 37.94 -33.61 19.86
C LEU A 3 36.95 -32.48 20.19
N VAL A 4 37.29 -31.62 21.15
CA VAL A 4 36.42 -30.51 21.58
C VAL A 4 36.50 -29.35 20.59
N LEU A 5 37.68 -29.10 19.99
CA LEU A 5 37.83 -28.07 18.96
C LEU A 5 37.08 -28.42 17.66
N ALA A 6 37.01 -29.70 17.28
CA ALA A 6 36.30 -30.13 16.08
C ALA A 6 34.77 -29.95 16.21
N ALA A 7 34.21 -30.15 17.40
CA ALA A 7 32.80 -29.93 17.67
C ALA A 7 32.42 -28.44 17.63
N ILE A 8 33.30 -27.55 18.10
CA ILE A 8 33.07 -26.10 18.09
C ILE A 8 33.18 -25.53 16.67
N LEU A 9 34.06 -26.09 15.82
CA LEU A 9 34.18 -25.68 14.41
C LEU A 9 33.01 -26.17 13.54
N GLY A 10 32.38 -27.29 13.90
CA GLY A 10 31.18 -27.81 13.21
C GLY A 10 29.91 -27.02 13.50
N LEU A 11 29.80 -26.36 14.65
CA LEU A 11 28.67 -25.49 14.97
C LEU A 11 28.73 -24.13 14.24
N ALA A 12 29.91 -23.70 13.80
CA ALA A 12 30.08 -22.41 13.11
C ALA A 12 29.75 -22.45 11.60
N THR A 13 29.53 -23.64 11.02
CA THR A 13 29.15 -23.83 9.61
C THR A 13 27.70 -24.28 9.42
N ALA A 14 26.91 -24.30 10.51
CA ALA A 14 25.47 -24.47 10.42
C ALA A 14 24.85 -23.21 9.79
N THR A 15 24.79 -23.19 8.46
CA THR A 15 23.85 -22.34 7.74
C THR A 15 22.45 -22.64 8.31
N PRO A 16 21.63 -21.62 8.62
CA PRO A 16 20.25 -21.89 9.01
C PRO A 16 19.61 -22.65 7.85
N ALA A 17 19.14 -23.86 8.14
CA ALA A 17 18.35 -24.62 7.20
C ALA A 17 17.15 -23.73 6.80
N MET A 18 17.09 -23.34 5.53
CA MET A 18 15.87 -22.79 4.94
C MET A 18 14.84 -23.92 4.91
N ALA A 19 14.14 -24.11 6.02
CA ALA A 19 12.89 -24.84 6.03
C ALA A 19 11.84 -23.93 5.38
N ASP A 20 11.61 -24.11 4.06
CA ASP A 20 10.27 -24.36 3.53
C ASP A 20 10.37 -24.64 2.02
N ALA A 21 10.30 -25.92 1.65
CA ALA A 21 10.21 -26.37 0.27
C ALA A 21 8.86 -27.06 0.00
N GLY A 22 7.81 -26.61 0.69
CA GLY A 22 6.43 -27.01 0.43
C GLY A 22 5.72 -26.12 -0.61
N PRO A 23 4.58 -26.57 -1.17
CA PRO A 23 3.64 -25.67 -1.82
C PRO A 23 3.21 -24.58 -0.82
N GLY A 24 3.33 -23.31 -1.20
CA GLY A 24 3.07 -22.19 -0.28
C GLY A 24 4.30 -21.53 0.34
N ARG A 25 5.52 -21.81 -0.16
CA ARG A 25 6.75 -21.11 0.25
C ARG A 25 6.57 -19.59 0.15
N CYS A 26 6.72 -18.87 1.27
CA CYS A 26 6.72 -17.42 1.28
C CYS A 26 7.96 -16.89 0.54
N THR A 27 7.75 -16.03 -0.45
CA THR A 27 8.82 -15.48 -1.30
C THR A 27 8.83 -13.96 -1.21
N GLY A 28 10.03 -13.40 -1.06
CA GLY A 28 10.23 -11.95 -0.99
C GLY A 28 11.66 -11.60 -0.60
N SER A 29 12.03 -10.34 -0.78
CA SER A 29 13.30 -9.78 -0.31
C SER A 29 13.05 -8.62 0.64
N PHE A 30 13.97 -8.41 1.58
CA PHE A 30 13.94 -7.23 2.42
C PHE A 30 14.09 -5.98 1.55
N VAL A 31 13.22 -4.99 1.73
CA VAL A 31 13.23 -3.77 0.91
C VAL A 31 14.49 -2.97 1.21
N ASN A 32 15.37 -2.83 0.23
CA ASN A 32 16.55 -2.00 0.36
C ASN A 32 16.16 -0.51 0.22
N PRO A 33 16.37 0.31 1.26
CA PRO A 33 15.93 1.71 1.25
C PRO A 33 16.65 2.57 0.20
N ILE A 34 17.81 2.13 -0.30
CA ILE A 34 18.62 2.88 -1.26
C ILE A 34 18.23 2.50 -2.70
N THR A 35 18.16 1.21 -3.01
CA THR A 35 18.00 0.72 -4.38
C THR A 35 16.57 0.46 -4.79
N ASP A 36 15.70 0.06 -3.85
CA ASP A 36 14.37 -0.48 -4.18
C ASP A 36 13.28 0.60 -4.08
N ILE A 37 13.69 1.83 -3.78
CA ILE A 37 12.81 2.96 -3.54
C ILE A 37 12.91 3.95 -4.69
N CYS A 38 11.75 4.34 -5.21
CA CYS A 38 11.68 5.36 -6.23
C CYS A 38 11.85 6.74 -5.59
N TRP A 39 13.07 7.23 -5.46
CA TRP A 39 13.32 8.57 -4.92
C TRP A 39 12.72 9.70 -5.77
N SER A 40 12.56 9.46 -7.08
CA SER A 40 11.86 10.40 -7.95
C SER A 40 10.35 10.53 -7.64
N CYS A 41 9.79 9.60 -6.86
CA CYS A 41 8.39 9.58 -6.45
C CYS A 41 8.08 10.53 -5.29
N LEU A 42 9.13 11.07 -4.65
CA LEU A 42 9.06 12.16 -3.67
C LEU A 42 8.53 13.47 -4.29
N PHE A 43 8.75 13.65 -5.60
CA PHE A 43 8.39 14.86 -6.34
C PHE A 43 6.92 14.85 -6.84
N PRO A 44 6.30 16.03 -7.00
CA PRO A 44 6.90 17.36 -6.83
C PRO A 44 7.02 17.80 -5.36
N ILE A 45 7.99 18.69 -5.10
CA ILE A 45 8.09 19.46 -3.85
C ILE A 45 7.59 20.88 -4.14
N SER A 46 6.62 21.32 -3.36
CA SER A 46 6.01 22.65 -3.45
C SER A 46 6.24 23.48 -2.19
N ILE A 47 6.29 24.80 -2.37
CA ILE A 47 6.17 25.79 -1.30
C ILE A 47 5.04 26.75 -1.65
N GLY A 48 4.00 26.76 -0.83
CA GLY A 48 2.72 27.34 -1.21
C GLY A 48 2.21 26.74 -2.53
N GLY A 49 1.67 27.59 -3.40
CA GLY A 49 1.21 27.19 -4.73
C GLY A 49 2.31 27.01 -5.78
N LEU A 50 3.59 27.18 -5.42
CA LEU A 50 4.71 27.09 -6.36
C LEU A 50 5.44 25.76 -6.21
N ASP A 51 5.58 25.04 -7.31
CA ASP A 51 6.40 23.83 -7.38
C ASP A 51 7.88 24.20 -7.54
N ILE A 52 8.67 24.05 -6.46
CA ILE A 52 10.09 24.34 -6.49
C ILE A 52 10.82 23.29 -7.32
N TRP A 53 10.49 22.02 -7.10
CA TRP A 53 10.99 20.90 -7.90
C TRP A 53 9.82 20.22 -8.61
N PRO A 54 9.55 20.60 -9.88
CA PRO A 54 8.44 20.06 -10.64
C PRO A 54 8.69 18.59 -11.00
N SER A 55 7.60 17.86 -11.21
CA SER A 55 7.62 16.46 -11.66
C SER A 55 6.63 16.26 -12.79
N SER A 56 6.87 15.26 -13.64
CA SER A 56 5.86 14.77 -14.59
C SER A 56 4.76 13.94 -13.92
N ARG A 57 4.82 13.79 -12.59
CA ARG A 57 3.86 13.03 -11.78
C ARG A 57 2.74 13.92 -11.26
N PRO A 58 1.52 13.39 -11.19
CA PRO A 58 0.33 14.16 -10.84
C PRO A 58 0.26 14.48 -9.34
N ASP A 59 0.20 15.75 -8.97
CA ASP A 59 0.14 16.22 -7.58
C ASP A 59 -1.24 16.81 -7.25
N PRO A 60 -1.84 16.50 -6.09
CA PRO A 60 -3.06 17.17 -5.62
C PRO A 60 -2.79 18.63 -5.27
N ASP A 61 -3.87 19.40 -5.13
CA ASP A 61 -3.79 20.84 -4.85
C ASP A 61 -3.04 21.12 -3.54
N ASN A 62 -2.02 21.98 -3.64
CA ASN A 62 -1.24 22.46 -2.51
C ASN A 62 -1.81 23.78 -1.97
N PRO A 63 -1.54 24.15 -0.71
CA PRO A 63 -1.95 25.44 -0.16
C PRO A 63 -1.42 26.61 -1.00
N ASP A 64 -2.24 27.60 -1.33
CA ASP A 64 -1.83 28.67 -2.26
C ASP A 64 -0.72 29.58 -1.71
N LEU A 65 -0.77 29.86 -0.40
CA LEU A 65 0.14 30.80 0.25
C LEU A 65 1.43 30.08 0.71
N PRO A 66 2.62 30.65 0.44
CA PRO A 66 3.88 30.07 0.90
C PRO A 66 4.12 30.25 2.41
N VAL A 67 3.34 31.12 3.06
CA VAL A 67 3.40 31.37 4.50
C VAL A 67 2.22 30.70 5.18
N CYS A 68 2.48 30.02 6.28
CA CYS A 68 1.48 29.40 7.15
C CYS A 68 1.68 29.85 8.59
N LEU A 69 0.59 29.81 9.36
CA LEU A 69 0.59 30.17 10.77
C LEU A 69 -0.09 29.08 11.58
N CYS A 70 0.69 28.34 12.37
CA CYS A 70 0.19 27.31 13.27
C CYS A 70 0.20 27.82 14.71
N GLY A 71 -0.93 28.40 15.13
CA GLY A 71 -1.03 29.12 16.40
C GLY A 71 -0.25 30.43 16.35
N LEU A 72 0.84 30.52 17.12
CA LEU A 72 1.75 31.68 17.16
C LEU A 72 3.06 31.45 16.38
N ARG A 73 3.19 30.32 15.70
CA ARG A 73 4.42 29.92 15.00
C ARG A 73 4.25 30.15 13.50
N PRO A 74 4.83 31.24 12.94
CA PRO A 74 4.86 31.41 11.49
C PRO A 74 5.85 30.42 10.89
N GLY A 75 5.54 29.91 9.70
CA GLY A 75 6.38 28.97 8.98
C GLY A 75 6.13 29.02 7.47
N ILE A 76 6.80 28.11 6.77
CA ILE A 76 6.73 27.95 5.33
C ILE A 76 5.84 26.76 4.99
N ALA A 77 4.80 26.99 4.19
CA ALA A 77 3.90 25.94 3.75
C ALA A 77 4.61 25.09 2.70
N MET A 78 4.98 23.85 3.05
CA MET A 78 5.61 22.92 2.12
C MET A 78 4.70 21.72 1.81
N GLY A 79 4.81 21.21 0.58
CA GLY A 79 4.12 20.02 0.11
C GLY A 79 5.08 19.03 -0.52
N PHE A 80 5.06 17.77 -0.09
CA PHE A 80 5.91 16.72 -0.67
C PHE A 80 5.27 15.34 -0.47
N TRP A 81 5.85 14.31 -1.08
CA TRP A 81 5.42 12.92 -0.92
C TRP A 81 6.36 12.17 0.02
N GLU A 82 5.81 11.64 1.11
CA GLU A 82 6.56 10.84 2.07
C GLU A 82 6.20 9.34 1.93
N PRO A 83 7.19 8.44 1.86
CA PRO A 83 6.98 7.01 2.03
C PRO A 83 6.80 6.73 3.53
N VAL A 84 5.58 6.38 3.93
CA VAL A 84 5.20 6.31 5.35
C VAL A 84 4.86 4.90 5.81
N ARG A 85 4.43 4.06 4.88
CA ARG A 85 3.94 2.71 5.18
C ARG A 85 4.45 1.76 4.13
N LEU A 86 4.69 0.54 4.57
CA LEU A 86 5.02 -0.59 3.71
C LEU A 86 3.87 -1.58 3.87
N ALA A 87 3.57 -2.34 2.82
CA ALA A 87 2.48 -3.30 2.84
C ALA A 87 2.83 -4.55 2.05
N ASP A 88 2.51 -5.71 2.60
CA ASP A 88 2.56 -6.98 1.88
C ASP A 88 1.16 -7.39 1.50
N VAL A 89 1.01 -7.94 0.31
CA VAL A 89 -0.23 -8.52 -0.18
C VAL A 89 0.07 -9.92 -0.70
N SER A 90 -0.36 -10.93 0.05
CA SER A 90 -0.02 -12.34 -0.21
C SER A 90 -1.25 -13.22 -0.06
N MET A 91 -1.29 -14.34 -0.76
CA MET A 91 -2.31 -15.38 -0.54
C MET A 91 -1.92 -16.37 0.56
N LYS A 92 -0.65 -16.34 0.96
CA LYS A 92 -0.07 -17.23 1.93
C LYS A 92 -0.25 -16.59 3.32
N PRO A 93 -0.88 -17.30 4.26
CA PRO A 93 -1.07 -16.77 5.59
C PRO A 93 0.28 -16.58 6.26
N TRP A 94 0.41 -15.51 7.04
CA TRP A 94 1.62 -15.22 7.82
C TRP A 94 2.87 -14.97 6.97
N CYS A 95 2.73 -14.66 5.68
CA CYS A 95 3.84 -14.42 4.76
C CYS A 95 4.21 -12.92 4.67
N PHE A 96 5.38 -12.59 5.19
CA PHE A 96 5.91 -11.22 5.25
C PHE A 96 6.91 -11.01 4.10
N VAL A 97 6.37 -10.65 2.92
CA VAL A 97 7.10 -10.48 1.65
C VAL A 97 8.22 -9.45 1.78
N ASN A 98 7.91 -8.24 2.26
CA ASN A 98 8.87 -7.15 2.37
C ASN A 98 9.90 -7.31 3.51
N LEU A 99 9.74 -8.31 4.37
CA LEU A 99 10.71 -8.69 5.41
C LEU A 99 11.57 -9.89 4.98
N GLY A 100 11.78 -10.08 3.68
CA GLY A 100 12.60 -11.19 3.15
C GLY A 100 11.85 -12.50 2.98
N GLY A 101 10.52 -12.45 2.86
CA GLY A 101 9.70 -13.66 2.73
C GLY A 101 9.67 -14.49 4.01
N MET A 102 9.79 -13.85 5.18
CA MET A 102 9.74 -14.55 6.46
C MET A 102 8.30 -14.98 6.77
N LYS A 103 8.15 -16.16 7.37
CA LYS A 103 6.85 -16.64 7.86
C LYS A 103 6.77 -16.47 9.38
N LEU A 104 5.87 -15.60 9.85
CA LEU A 104 5.65 -15.36 11.29
C LEU A 104 4.33 -16.02 11.72
N ASP A 105 4.37 -17.35 11.87
CA ASP A 105 3.19 -18.16 12.18
C ASP A 105 3.07 -18.38 13.70
N PRO A 106 2.02 -17.86 14.37
CA PRO A 106 1.78 -18.09 15.79
C PRO A 106 1.22 -19.49 16.10
N GLY A 107 1.04 -20.35 15.09
CA GLY A 107 0.58 -21.74 15.22
C GLY A 107 -0.91 -21.95 14.98
N PHE A 108 -1.61 -20.97 14.41
CA PHE A 108 -3.02 -21.09 14.02
C PHE A 108 -3.14 -21.17 12.49
N ASP A 109 -3.68 -22.29 12.01
CA ASP A 109 -3.94 -22.49 10.59
C ASP A 109 -5.28 -21.83 10.22
N ILE A 110 -5.18 -20.79 9.39
CA ILE A 110 -6.29 -20.02 8.84
C ILE A 110 -6.56 -20.35 7.37
N GLY A 111 -5.87 -21.36 6.83
CA GLY A 111 -5.98 -21.79 5.45
C GLY A 111 -5.30 -20.85 4.46
N PHE A 112 -4.90 -21.40 3.31
CA PHE A 112 -4.39 -20.59 2.21
C PHE A 112 -5.54 -19.92 1.48
N ARG A 113 -5.37 -18.64 1.13
CA ARG A 113 -6.23 -18.00 0.16
C ARG A 113 -5.85 -18.48 -1.24
N SER A 114 -6.80 -18.40 -2.17
CA SER A 114 -6.62 -18.93 -3.51
C SER A 114 -7.24 -18.02 -4.57
N ILE A 115 -6.75 -18.19 -5.80
CA ILE A 115 -7.44 -17.73 -7.00
C ILE A 115 -8.25 -18.90 -7.51
N SER A 116 -9.56 -18.74 -7.57
CA SER A 116 -10.46 -19.66 -8.27
C SER A 116 -10.84 -19.06 -9.62
N GLY A 117 -10.59 -19.81 -10.68
CA GLY A 117 -11.00 -19.45 -12.03
C GLY A 117 -12.51 -19.56 -12.26
N PRO A 118 -12.98 -19.09 -13.42
CA PRO A 118 -14.38 -19.26 -13.81
C PRO A 118 -14.76 -20.74 -13.79
N SER A 119 -15.87 -21.06 -13.15
CA SER A 119 -16.39 -22.42 -12.99
C SER A 119 -17.69 -22.57 -13.76
N ALA A 120 -17.76 -23.59 -14.61
CA ALA A 120 -19.01 -24.01 -15.26
C ALA A 120 -20.05 -24.53 -14.24
N VAL A 121 -19.59 -24.98 -13.07
CA VAL A 121 -20.44 -25.43 -11.97
C VAL A 121 -20.67 -24.25 -11.01
N GLY A 122 -21.90 -23.78 -10.91
CA GLY A 122 -22.28 -22.66 -10.03
C GLY A 122 -22.42 -21.28 -10.71
N GLY A 123 -22.22 -21.18 -12.03
CA GLY A 123 -22.46 -19.94 -12.80
C GLY A 123 -21.42 -18.83 -12.57
N ALA A 124 -20.29 -19.13 -11.93
CA ALA A 124 -19.21 -18.18 -11.70
C ALA A 124 -18.42 -17.95 -13.00
N SER A 125 -18.75 -16.90 -13.75
CA SER A 125 -18.08 -16.57 -15.01
C SER A 125 -16.80 -15.74 -14.86
N GLN A 126 -16.41 -15.39 -13.62
CA GLN A 126 -15.29 -14.50 -13.33
C GLN A 126 -14.29 -15.15 -12.38
N TYR A 127 -13.03 -14.70 -12.47
CA TYR A 127 -11.99 -15.09 -11.53
C TYR A 127 -12.22 -14.41 -10.18
N TYR A 128 -12.25 -15.22 -9.13
CA TYR A 128 -12.30 -14.79 -7.75
C TYR A 128 -10.92 -14.98 -7.12
N SER A 129 -10.45 -14.00 -6.37
CA SER A 129 -9.17 -14.07 -5.66
C SER A 129 -9.30 -13.52 -4.25
N SER A 130 -8.48 -14.03 -3.35
CA SER A 130 -8.55 -13.67 -1.95
C SER A 130 -7.13 -13.44 -1.42
N TRP A 131 -6.93 -12.40 -0.61
CA TRP A 131 -5.60 -11.92 -0.22
C TRP A 131 -5.51 -11.49 1.24
N HIS A 132 -4.34 -11.67 1.84
CA HIS A 132 -3.95 -11.13 3.14
C HIS A 132 -3.13 -9.86 2.97
N VAL A 133 -3.21 -8.98 3.97
CA VAL A 133 -2.44 -7.74 4.03
C VAL A 133 -1.67 -7.67 5.36
N HIS A 134 -0.37 -7.45 5.26
CA HIS A 134 0.46 -7.05 6.39
C HIS A 134 0.84 -5.58 6.24
N TRP A 135 0.53 -4.76 7.23
CA TRP A 135 0.75 -3.32 7.19
C TRP A 135 1.82 -2.90 8.17
N TYR A 136 2.82 -2.16 7.69
CA TYR A 136 3.96 -1.73 8.48
C TYR A 136 4.02 -0.22 8.61
N ALA A 137 4.45 0.26 9.77
CA ALA A 137 5.04 1.58 9.89
C ALA A 137 6.37 1.57 9.15
N TYR A 138 6.55 2.49 8.19
CA TYR A 138 7.82 2.61 7.46
C TYR A 138 8.09 4.08 7.12
N PRO A 139 8.32 4.95 8.12
CA PRO A 139 8.60 6.38 7.90
C PRO A 139 10.04 6.58 7.38
N LEU A 140 10.28 6.25 6.11
CA LEU A 140 11.64 6.10 5.57
C LEU A 140 12.53 7.33 5.75
N ILE A 141 11.99 8.49 5.38
CA ILE A 141 12.75 9.75 5.37
C ILE A 141 13.21 10.11 6.78
N TYR A 142 12.40 9.77 7.79
CA TYR A 142 12.71 10.02 9.19
C TYR A 142 13.86 9.14 9.69
N TRP A 143 13.78 7.82 9.52
CA TRP A 143 14.82 6.92 10.06
C TRP A 143 16.13 6.92 9.27
N MET A 144 16.11 7.35 8.01
CA MET A 144 17.33 7.60 7.24
C MET A 144 17.94 8.99 7.48
N GLU A 145 17.28 9.85 8.26
CA GLU A 145 17.71 11.22 8.58
C GLU A 145 18.08 12.07 7.33
N ILE A 146 17.36 11.86 6.22
CA ILE A 146 17.70 12.50 4.93
C ILE A 146 17.39 14.01 4.94
N VAL A 147 16.42 14.46 5.74
CA VAL A 147 15.98 15.86 5.79
C VAL A 147 16.01 16.35 7.23
N ALA A 148 16.55 17.56 7.45
CA ALA A 148 16.79 18.13 8.77
C ALA A 148 15.54 18.65 9.49
N ASP A 149 14.39 18.78 8.81
CA ASP A 149 13.17 19.34 9.41
C ASP A 149 12.19 18.26 9.89
N PHE A 150 12.42 17.81 11.12
CA PHE A 150 11.68 16.73 11.78
C PHE A 150 10.22 17.08 12.12
N LEU A 151 9.82 18.36 12.07
CA LEU A 151 8.46 18.78 12.44
C LEU A 151 7.40 18.35 11.42
N CYS A 152 7.80 18.19 10.16
CA CYS A 152 6.85 17.89 9.08
C CYS A 152 6.75 16.42 8.72
N LEU A 153 7.75 15.63 9.10
CA LEU A 153 7.84 14.21 8.79
C LEU A 153 7.01 13.36 9.75
N GLU A 154 6.50 12.23 9.26
CA GLU A 154 6.06 11.15 10.13
C GLU A 154 7.26 10.62 10.94
N SER A 155 7.26 10.82 12.25
CA SER A 155 8.25 10.20 13.13
C SER A 155 7.88 8.76 13.49
N GLY A 156 8.88 7.91 13.67
CA GLY A 156 8.69 6.54 14.13
C GLY A 156 9.79 5.58 13.69
N SER A 157 9.69 4.35 14.20
CA SER A 157 10.50 3.22 13.76
C SER A 157 9.71 2.34 12.79
N ILE A 158 10.42 1.38 12.20
CA ILE A 158 9.78 0.31 11.43
C ILE A 158 9.10 -0.62 12.43
N ASP A 159 7.81 -0.90 12.21
CA ASP A 159 7.01 -1.78 13.07
C ASP A 159 5.85 -2.43 12.30
N ILE A 160 5.35 -3.56 12.78
CA ILE A 160 4.18 -4.25 12.23
C ILE A 160 2.93 -3.70 12.90
N LEU A 161 2.15 -2.92 12.14
CA LEU A 161 0.95 -2.25 12.68
C LEU A 161 -0.31 -3.09 12.56
N TYR A 162 -0.41 -3.92 11.51
CA TYR A 162 -1.60 -4.71 11.26
C TYR A 162 -1.29 -6.00 10.54
N ILE A 163 -1.99 -7.06 10.95
CA ILE A 163 -1.95 -8.38 10.33
C ILE A 163 -3.40 -8.76 10.03
N SER A 164 -3.73 -8.98 8.76
CA SER A 164 -5.11 -9.22 8.32
C SER A 164 -5.69 -10.59 8.73
N GLU A 165 -4.80 -11.51 9.06
CA GLU A 165 -5.04 -12.91 9.40
C GLU A 165 -5.86 -13.03 10.69
N ILE A 166 -5.62 -12.14 11.65
CA ILE A 166 -6.29 -12.11 12.95
C ILE A 166 -7.59 -11.31 12.95
N ASP A 167 -7.92 -10.66 11.83
CA ASP A 167 -9.07 -9.79 11.72
C ASP A 167 -10.27 -10.52 11.10
N PRO A 168 -11.34 -10.79 11.87
CA PRO A 168 -12.50 -11.52 11.38
C PRO A 168 -13.24 -10.77 10.27
N LEU A 169 -13.24 -9.42 10.29
CA LEU A 169 -13.84 -8.62 9.23
C LEU A 169 -13.07 -8.79 7.92
N TRP A 170 -11.76 -9.00 7.97
CA TRP A 170 -10.96 -9.22 6.76
C TRP A 170 -11.19 -10.61 6.13
N GLN A 171 -11.57 -11.59 6.93
CA GLN A 171 -11.82 -12.95 6.45
C GLN A 171 -13.19 -13.06 5.77
N ASP A 172 -14.19 -12.35 6.26
CA ASP A 172 -15.59 -12.55 5.90
C ASP A 172 -16.25 -11.26 5.35
N SER A 173 -16.92 -11.40 4.20
CA SER A 173 -17.49 -10.26 3.47
C SER A 173 -18.81 -9.79 4.08
N GLU A 174 -19.55 -10.71 4.69
CA GLU A 174 -20.83 -10.51 5.35
C GLU A 174 -20.63 -9.73 6.65
N LEU A 175 -19.62 -10.12 7.43
CA LEU A 175 -19.16 -9.39 8.61
C LEU A 175 -18.70 -7.97 8.25
N THR A 176 -17.95 -7.79 7.15
CA THR A 176 -17.59 -6.45 6.65
C THR A 176 -18.80 -5.63 6.21
N ALA A 177 -19.80 -6.27 5.59
CA ALA A 177 -21.02 -5.61 5.11
C ALA A 177 -21.90 -5.11 6.27
N ILE A 178 -21.85 -5.77 7.43
CA ILE A 178 -22.54 -5.31 8.65
C ILE A 178 -22.00 -3.95 9.10
N ILE A 179 -20.69 -3.73 9.02
CA ILE A 179 -20.04 -2.48 9.45
C ILE A 179 -20.10 -1.40 8.38
N ASN A 180 -20.16 -1.78 7.11
CA ASN A 180 -20.25 -0.86 5.98
C ASN A 180 -21.55 -1.09 5.17
N PRO A 181 -22.73 -0.79 5.75
CA PRO A 181 -24.01 -1.05 5.11
C PRO A 181 -24.22 -0.24 3.83
N GLU A 182 -23.50 0.89 3.66
CA GLU A 182 -23.54 1.68 2.44
C GLU A 182 -23.01 0.93 1.21
N ALA A 183 -22.27 -0.18 1.39
CA ALA A 183 -21.82 -1.02 0.29
C ALA A 183 -22.99 -1.48 -0.60
N VAL A 184 -24.18 -1.66 -0.03
CA VAL A 184 -25.41 -2.04 -0.77
C VAL A 184 -25.80 -0.99 -1.80
N LEU A 185 -25.57 0.30 -1.51
CA LEU A 185 -25.88 1.39 -2.45
C LEU A 185 -25.00 1.34 -3.70
N PHE A 186 -23.78 0.81 -3.58
CA PHE A 186 -22.78 0.77 -4.65
C PHE A 186 -22.66 -0.60 -5.33
N ALA A 187 -23.44 -1.59 -4.90
CA ALA A 187 -23.50 -2.93 -5.49
C ALA A 187 -24.28 -2.98 -6.82
N ASN A 188 -24.68 -1.83 -7.38
CA ASN A 188 -25.45 -1.77 -8.61
C ASN A 188 -24.55 -1.61 -9.86
N PRO A 189 -24.96 -2.10 -11.05
CA PRO A 189 -24.15 -2.04 -12.26
C PRO A 189 -23.75 -0.63 -12.70
N LEU A 190 -24.58 0.39 -12.42
CA LEU A 190 -24.26 1.78 -12.78
C LEU A 190 -23.12 2.34 -11.91
N ALA A 191 -23.13 2.03 -10.61
CA ALA A 191 -22.07 2.42 -9.68
C ALA A 191 -20.73 1.74 -10.01
N LEU A 192 -20.78 0.47 -10.46
CA LEU A 192 -19.59 -0.25 -10.94
C LEU A 192 -19.09 0.33 -12.27
N ALA A 193 -19.99 0.65 -13.20
CA ALA A 193 -19.64 1.29 -14.46
C ALA A 193 -19.01 2.68 -14.26
N ALA A 194 -19.44 3.42 -13.24
CA ALA A 194 -18.86 4.72 -12.90
C ALA A 194 -17.36 4.62 -12.55
N CYS A 195 -16.88 3.47 -12.07
CA CYS A 195 -15.45 3.28 -11.79
C CYS A 195 -14.58 3.34 -13.05
N ALA A 196 -15.15 3.18 -14.26
CA ALA A 196 -14.43 3.41 -15.51
C ALA A 196 -14.02 4.89 -15.68
N ALA A 197 -14.84 5.84 -15.22
CA ALA A 197 -14.48 7.26 -15.24
C ALA A 197 -13.30 7.54 -14.29
N ASP A 198 -13.34 6.97 -13.09
CA ASP A 198 -12.25 7.06 -12.11
C ASP A 198 -10.96 6.38 -12.63
N CYS A 199 -11.08 5.27 -13.37
CA CYS A 199 -9.96 4.60 -14.04
C CYS A 199 -9.26 5.53 -15.04
N VAL A 200 -10.02 6.21 -15.89
CA VAL A 200 -9.46 7.17 -16.87
C VAL A 200 -8.83 8.37 -16.14
N ALA A 201 -9.53 8.94 -15.16
CA ALA A 201 -9.05 10.10 -14.41
C ALA A 201 -7.75 9.81 -13.65
N SER A 202 -7.71 8.72 -12.88
CA SER A 202 -6.53 8.28 -12.12
C SER A 202 -5.35 7.88 -13.01
N THR A 203 -5.61 7.29 -14.18
CA THR A 203 -4.55 6.96 -15.15
C THR A 203 -3.96 8.22 -15.79
N ALA A 204 -4.81 9.20 -16.13
CA ALA A 204 -4.38 10.43 -16.78
C ALA A 204 -3.70 11.41 -15.81
N LYS A 205 -4.30 11.65 -14.63
CA LYS A 205 -3.81 12.59 -13.63
C LYS A 205 -4.06 12.08 -12.20
N LEU A 206 -5.25 12.30 -11.64
CA LEU A 206 -5.56 11.98 -10.25
C LEU A 206 -6.93 11.28 -10.16
N PRO A 207 -7.13 10.40 -9.16
CA PRO A 207 -8.42 9.79 -8.90
C PRO A 207 -9.47 10.84 -8.50
N ILE A 208 -10.74 10.51 -8.74
CA ILE A 208 -11.90 11.34 -8.38
C ILE A 208 -12.30 10.96 -6.95
N ASP A 209 -11.99 11.81 -5.98
CA ASP A 209 -12.18 11.52 -4.55
C ASP A 209 -13.66 11.34 -4.16
N GLU A 210 -14.58 12.00 -4.88
CA GLU A 210 -16.03 11.86 -4.69
C GLU A 210 -16.52 10.45 -5.00
N MET A 211 -15.83 9.73 -5.90
CA MET A 211 -16.10 8.33 -6.21
C MET A 211 -15.35 7.40 -5.24
N PHE A 212 -15.56 7.59 -3.94
CA PHE A 212 -14.85 6.86 -2.89
C PHE A 212 -15.10 5.34 -2.91
N TRP A 213 -16.20 4.89 -3.51
CA TRP A 213 -16.51 3.46 -3.67
C TRP A 213 -15.75 2.80 -4.83
N CYS A 214 -15.04 3.59 -5.64
CA CYS A 214 -14.24 3.14 -6.77
C CYS A 214 -12.75 3.25 -6.48
N ALA A 215 -12.02 2.20 -6.85
CA ALA A 215 -10.57 2.15 -6.95
C ALA A 215 -10.13 2.16 -8.42
N GLY A 216 -10.69 3.09 -9.22
CA GLY A 216 -10.44 3.20 -10.66
C GLY A 216 -10.39 1.88 -11.43
N CYS A 217 -9.29 1.64 -12.14
CA CYS A 217 -9.08 0.45 -12.96
C CYS A 217 -8.92 -0.83 -12.14
N GLN A 218 -8.73 -0.72 -10.81
CA GLN A 218 -8.67 -1.89 -9.94
C GLN A 218 -10.05 -2.44 -9.58
N GLY A 219 -11.13 -1.65 -9.68
CA GLY A 219 -12.50 -2.11 -9.39
C GLY A 219 -13.14 -1.41 -8.19
N SER A 220 -14.06 -2.07 -7.50
CA SER A 220 -14.79 -1.47 -6.36
C SER A 220 -14.03 -1.60 -5.04
N MET A 221 -14.07 -0.56 -4.22
CA MET A 221 -13.55 -0.54 -2.84
C MET A 221 -14.35 -1.44 -1.88
N TYR A 222 -15.57 -1.85 -2.26
CA TYR A 222 -16.39 -2.75 -1.45
C TYR A 222 -16.36 -4.18 -2.00
N PRO A 223 -16.44 -5.20 -1.12
CA PRO A 223 -16.26 -5.13 0.35
C PRO A 223 -14.83 -4.70 0.73
N MET A 224 -14.68 -4.02 1.88
CA MET A 224 -13.38 -3.53 2.38
C MET A 224 -12.55 -4.65 3.04
N ASN A 225 -12.42 -5.79 2.35
CA ASN A 225 -11.68 -6.94 2.78
C ASN A 225 -10.80 -7.50 1.64
N GLY A 226 -10.15 -8.64 1.91
CA GLY A 226 -9.25 -9.31 0.98
C GLY A 226 -9.93 -10.01 -0.21
N ASN A 227 -11.27 -10.05 -0.27
CA ASN A 227 -12.01 -10.86 -1.26
C ASN A 227 -12.34 -10.05 -2.52
N VAL A 228 -11.75 -10.42 -3.64
CA VAL A 228 -11.90 -9.77 -4.94
C VAL A 228 -12.74 -10.65 -5.87
N SER A 229 -13.93 -10.17 -6.22
CA SER A 229 -14.89 -10.90 -7.06
C SER A 229 -14.56 -10.93 -8.55
N ALA A 230 -13.70 -10.02 -9.01
CA ALA A 230 -13.30 -9.88 -10.41
C ALA A 230 -11.80 -9.56 -10.50
N SER A 231 -10.96 -10.60 -10.41
CA SER A 231 -9.51 -10.46 -10.52
C SER A 231 -9.03 -10.69 -11.96
N ILE A 232 -8.37 -9.70 -12.55
CA ILE A 232 -7.83 -9.80 -13.92
C ILE A 232 -6.36 -10.29 -13.89
N GLY A 233 -5.62 -9.90 -12.85
CA GLY A 233 -4.25 -10.35 -12.62
C GLY A 233 -3.77 -9.98 -11.23
N HIS A 234 -2.65 -10.59 -10.80
CA HIS A 234 -2.12 -10.41 -9.45
C HIS A 234 -1.88 -8.93 -9.09
N VAL A 235 -1.23 -8.14 -9.95
CA VAL A 235 -0.96 -6.71 -9.71
C VAL A 235 -2.23 -5.87 -9.53
N GLN A 236 -3.27 -6.16 -10.30
CA GLN A 236 -4.52 -5.42 -10.22
C GLN A 236 -5.28 -5.78 -8.95
N ALA A 237 -5.37 -7.08 -8.64
CA ALA A 237 -6.07 -7.55 -7.45
C ALA A 237 -5.34 -7.13 -6.16
N SER A 238 -4.01 -7.24 -6.10
CA SER A 238 -3.23 -6.87 -4.92
C SER A 238 -3.27 -5.36 -4.66
N ARG A 239 -3.20 -4.52 -5.70
CA ARG A 239 -3.39 -3.06 -5.57
C ARG A 239 -4.82 -2.70 -5.15
N LEU A 240 -5.82 -3.44 -5.63
CA LEU A 240 -7.20 -3.27 -5.16
C LEU A 240 -7.28 -3.52 -3.65
N VAL A 241 -6.78 -4.68 -3.21
CA VAL A 241 -6.81 -5.09 -1.82
C VAL A 241 -6.06 -4.11 -0.93
N LEU A 242 -4.90 -3.62 -1.36
CA LEU A 242 -4.16 -2.58 -0.68
C LEU A 242 -4.98 -1.28 -0.54
N SER A 243 -5.66 -0.87 -1.61
CA SER A 243 -6.51 0.33 -1.59
C SER A 243 -7.71 0.17 -0.66
N ARG A 244 -8.32 -1.02 -0.61
CA ARG A 244 -9.40 -1.36 0.32
C ARG A 244 -8.95 -1.35 1.76
N PHE A 245 -7.75 -1.90 2.02
CA PHE A 245 -7.16 -1.88 3.35
C PHE A 245 -6.88 -0.45 3.83
N ALA A 246 -6.28 0.39 2.97
CA ALA A 246 -6.08 1.79 3.28
C ALA A 246 -7.42 2.50 3.58
N TYR A 247 -8.46 2.23 2.77
CA TYR A 247 -9.78 2.80 3.00
C TYR A 247 -10.42 2.30 4.30
N LYS A 248 -10.28 1.03 4.62
CA LYS A 248 -10.71 0.43 5.90
C LYS A 248 -10.10 1.17 7.09
N LEU A 249 -8.78 1.38 7.08
CA LEU A 249 -8.10 2.10 8.16
C LEU A 249 -8.60 3.55 8.32
N HIS A 250 -9.02 4.20 7.23
CA HIS A 250 -9.65 5.53 7.29
C HIS A 250 -11.03 5.47 7.94
N ARG A 251 -11.84 4.46 7.60
CA ARG A 251 -13.19 4.26 8.18
C ARG A 251 -13.13 3.93 9.67
N GLU A 252 -12.10 3.20 10.09
CA GLU A 252 -11.82 2.86 11.49
C GLU A 252 -11.09 3.99 12.25
N LEU A 253 -10.88 5.15 11.60
CA LEU A 253 -10.20 6.32 12.16
C LEU A 253 -8.74 6.07 12.61
N VAL A 254 -8.12 5.01 12.09
CA VAL A 254 -6.71 4.69 12.32
C VAL A 254 -5.81 5.51 11.39
N SER A 255 -6.22 5.69 10.13
CA SER A 255 -5.50 6.52 9.15
C SER A 255 -6.02 7.95 9.10
N TRP A 256 -5.09 8.89 8.94
CA TRP A 256 -5.36 10.33 9.04
C TRP A 256 -5.14 11.05 7.71
N GLY A 257 -5.84 12.15 7.53
CA GLY A 257 -5.64 13.11 6.47
C GLY A 257 -4.40 13.98 6.71
N THR A 258 -3.59 14.16 5.67
CA THR A 258 -2.33 14.92 5.72
C THR A 258 -2.15 15.90 4.55
N MET A 259 -3.05 15.87 3.56
CA MET A 259 -3.03 16.76 2.40
C MET A 259 -3.90 18.01 2.57
N GLY A 260 -3.56 19.07 1.83
CA GLY A 260 -4.27 20.34 1.76
C GLY A 260 -4.03 21.28 2.95
N SER A 261 -4.74 22.41 2.95
CA SER A 261 -4.60 23.46 3.99
C SER A 261 -4.90 22.96 5.40
N LYS A 262 -5.83 22.01 5.56
CA LYS A 262 -6.14 21.37 6.85
C LYS A 262 -4.98 20.55 7.42
N GLY A 263 -4.07 20.07 6.57
CA GLY A 263 -2.91 19.26 6.96
C GLY A 263 -1.72 20.06 7.50
N LEU A 264 -1.69 21.37 7.26
CA LEU A 264 -0.53 22.25 7.52
C LEU A 264 -0.04 22.21 8.96
N CYS A 265 -0.96 22.28 9.92
CA CYS A 265 -0.63 22.36 11.35
C CYS A 265 -0.77 21.03 12.09
N GLY A 266 -1.09 19.95 11.38
CA GLY A 266 -1.35 18.66 11.99
C GLY A 266 -2.15 17.74 11.07
N LYS A 267 -2.21 16.47 11.44
CA LYS A 267 -3.07 15.51 10.75
C LYS A 267 -4.52 15.74 11.19
N TYR A 268 -5.48 15.44 10.33
CA TYR A 268 -6.91 15.55 10.63
C TYR A 268 -7.64 14.23 10.38
N LEU A 269 -8.78 14.02 11.02
CA LEU A 269 -9.61 12.85 10.78
C LEU A 269 -10.18 12.89 9.36
N MET A 270 -10.01 11.79 8.63
CA MET A 270 -10.50 11.63 7.26
C MET A 270 -11.24 10.28 7.16
N PRO A 271 -12.51 10.19 7.59
CA PRO A 271 -13.25 8.92 7.58
C PRO A 271 -13.52 8.39 6.17
N VAL A 272 -13.73 9.30 5.21
CA VAL A 272 -13.78 8.98 3.78
C VAL A 272 -12.41 9.27 3.19
N MET A 273 -11.69 8.22 2.79
CA MET A 273 -10.34 8.33 2.23
C MET A 273 -10.36 9.19 0.96
N ARG A 274 -9.50 10.20 0.93
CA ARG A 274 -9.12 10.90 -0.31
C ARG A 274 -8.06 10.07 -1.01
N LYS A 275 -8.43 9.46 -2.13
CA LYS A 275 -7.56 8.61 -2.94
C LYS A 275 -6.33 9.37 -3.45
N GLN A 276 -6.49 10.67 -3.74
CA GLN A 276 -5.41 11.54 -4.18
C GLN A 276 -4.28 11.70 -3.16
N GLN A 277 -4.52 11.40 -1.88
CA GLN A 277 -3.50 11.44 -0.84
C GLN A 277 -2.43 10.35 -1.02
N TYR A 278 -2.73 9.28 -1.77
CA TYR A 278 -1.90 8.08 -1.80
C TYR A 278 -1.40 7.73 -3.20
N ARG A 279 -0.16 7.22 -3.24
CA ARG A 279 0.43 6.55 -4.40
C ARG A 279 1.06 5.23 -3.95
N PHE A 280 0.99 4.21 -4.80
CA PHE A 280 1.55 2.90 -4.48
C PHE A 280 2.71 2.60 -5.41
N GLN A 281 3.87 2.34 -4.81
CA GLN A 281 5.04 1.86 -5.52
C GLN A 281 5.20 0.38 -5.23
N ALA A 282 5.41 -0.45 -6.26
CA ALA A 282 5.76 -1.84 -6.04
C ALA A 282 7.21 -1.97 -5.54
N THR A 283 7.42 -2.83 -4.56
CA THR A 283 8.75 -3.15 -3.99
C THR A 283 9.12 -4.60 -4.31
N ASN A 284 8.24 -5.55 -4.00
CA ASN A 284 8.45 -6.97 -4.31
C ASN A 284 7.39 -7.46 -5.31
N PRO A 285 7.71 -8.40 -6.21
CA PRO A 285 9.02 -9.05 -6.42
C PRO A 285 10.01 -8.22 -7.25
N ASN A 286 9.55 -7.19 -7.96
CA ASN A 286 10.37 -6.31 -8.78
C ASN A 286 10.15 -4.84 -8.40
N PRO A 287 11.12 -4.17 -7.76
CA PRO A 287 10.97 -2.79 -7.33
C PRO A 287 10.76 -1.82 -8.50
N ALA A 288 9.67 -1.08 -8.47
CA ALA A 288 9.39 -0.03 -9.46
C ALA A 288 10.13 1.26 -9.07
N THR A 289 11.38 1.41 -9.50
CA THR A 289 12.29 2.48 -9.05
C THR A 289 12.33 3.71 -9.95
N SER A 290 11.89 3.58 -11.20
CA SER A 290 11.96 4.65 -12.20
C SER A 290 10.78 4.67 -13.15
N GLY A 291 10.57 5.82 -13.81
CA GLY A 291 9.46 6.05 -14.74
C GLY A 291 8.23 6.68 -14.09
N ARG A 292 7.35 7.26 -14.92
CA ARG A 292 6.13 7.97 -14.47
C ARG A 292 5.24 7.08 -13.61
N TYR A 293 5.09 5.81 -13.98
CA TYR A 293 4.25 4.81 -13.31
C TYR A 293 5.03 3.95 -12.30
N ALA A 294 6.12 4.49 -11.73
CA ALA A 294 6.78 3.88 -10.57
C ALA A 294 5.93 3.97 -9.29
N CYS A 295 5.27 5.12 -9.06
CA CYS A 295 4.31 5.36 -7.97
C CYS A 295 2.94 5.83 -8.50
N PRO A 296 2.23 5.00 -9.26
CA PRO A 296 0.90 5.37 -9.75
C PRO A 296 -0.05 5.73 -8.59
N PRO A 297 -0.95 6.69 -8.79
CA PRO A 297 -2.00 6.95 -7.81
C PRO A 297 -2.95 5.74 -7.71
N ILE A 298 -3.75 5.70 -6.64
CA ILE A 298 -4.85 4.75 -6.52
C ILE A 298 -5.78 4.93 -7.73
N GLY A 299 -6.24 3.83 -8.33
CA GLY A 299 -7.11 3.84 -9.50
C GLY A 299 -6.38 3.66 -10.83
N ALA A 300 -5.10 4.03 -10.94
CA ALA A 300 -4.43 4.09 -12.25
C ALA A 300 -4.19 2.70 -12.86
N SER A 301 -4.30 2.59 -14.18
CA SER A 301 -4.13 1.33 -14.92
C SER A 301 -2.80 0.65 -14.62
N THR A 302 -2.84 -0.67 -14.39
CA THR A 302 -1.66 -1.50 -14.19
C THR A 302 -0.93 -1.83 -15.49
N THR A 303 -1.53 -1.57 -16.65
CA THR A 303 -0.93 -1.84 -17.97
C THR A 303 0.35 -1.03 -18.23
N PHE A 304 0.45 0.16 -17.65
CA PHE A 304 1.61 1.04 -17.82
C PHE A 304 2.70 0.85 -16.77
N GLN A 305 2.50 -0.09 -15.83
CA GLN A 305 3.50 -0.41 -14.82
C GLN A 305 4.66 -1.18 -15.47
N SER A 306 5.86 -1.08 -14.89
CA SER A 306 7.06 -1.74 -15.41
C SER A 306 6.85 -3.24 -15.65
N ALA A 307 7.55 -3.83 -16.62
CA ALA A 307 7.49 -5.27 -16.84
C ALA A 307 8.04 -6.06 -15.63
N GLY A 308 7.66 -7.33 -15.51
CA GLY A 308 8.21 -8.24 -14.50
C GLY A 308 7.67 -8.02 -13.08
N GLN A 309 6.53 -7.35 -12.93
CA GLN A 309 5.88 -7.15 -11.63
C GLN A 309 5.27 -8.45 -11.09
N VAL A 310 5.00 -9.42 -11.98
CA VAL A 310 4.60 -10.79 -11.61
C VAL A 310 5.63 -11.71 -12.23
N ILE A 311 6.20 -12.59 -11.41
CA ILE A 311 7.14 -13.62 -11.83
C ILE A 311 6.47 -14.97 -11.52
N PRO A 312 6.26 -15.86 -12.50
CA PRO A 312 5.66 -17.17 -12.24
C PRO A 312 6.37 -17.92 -11.09
N ALA A 313 5.61 -18.58 -10.22
CA ALA A 313 6.05 -19.36 -9.05
C ALA A 313 6.71 -18.60 -7.88
N ILE A 314 7.21 -17.37 -8.07
CA ILE A 314 7.92 -16.58 -7.02
C ILE A 314 7.22 -15.24 -6.73
N GLY A 315 6.57 -14.65 -7.73
CA GLY A 315 5.99 -13.30 -7.69
C GLY A 315 4.47 -13.26 -7.61
N GLU A 316 3.86 -14.29 -7.02
CA GLU A 316 2.43 -14.28 -6.71
C GLU A 316 2.13 -13.43 -5.47
N ASP A 317 3.13 -13.25 -4.61
CA ASP A 317 3.10 -12.37 -3.44
C ASP A 317 3.72 -11.02 -3.78
N MET A 318 3.08 -9.93 -3.36
CA MET A 318 3.43 -8.59 -3.79
C MET A 318 3.71 -7.68 -2.60
N GLY A 319 4.79 -6.90 -2.69
CA GLY A 319 5.11 -5.86 -1.72
C GLY A 319 4.87 -4.48 -2.32
N TYR A 320 4.37 -3.56 -1.50
CA TYR A 320 4.12 -2.18 -1.87
C TYR A 320 4.66 -1.21 -0.85
N LEU A 321 5.31 -0.15 -1.32
CA LEU A 321 5.59 1.06 -0.56
C LEU A 321 4.47 2.08 -0.80
N VAL A 322 3.89 2.55 0.28
CA VAL A 322 2.78 3.51 0.27
C VAL A 322 3.33 4.91 0.52
N TRP A 323 3.22 5.72 -0.53
CA TRP A 323 3.54 7.14 -0.50
C TRP A 323 2.29 7.91 -0.11
N ARG A 324 2.45 8.89 0.78
CA ARG A 324 1.41 9.77 1.25
C ARG A 324 1.78 11.22 0.99
N LYS A 325 0.85 12.01 0.45
CA LYS A 325 1.03 13.45 0.31
C LYS A 325 1.00 14.10 1.69
N ARG A 326 2.02 14.91 1.99
CA ARG A 326 2.13 15.69 3.21
C ARG A 326 2.17 17.17 2.86
N ASN A 327 1.21 17.93 3.36
CA ASN A 327 1.31 19.37 3.45
C ASN A 327 1.56 19.75 4.91
N CYS A 328 2.57 20.56 5.16
CA CYS A 328 3.00 20.92 6.50
C CYS A 328 3.57 22.34 6.56
N CYS A 329 3.45 22.98 7.71
CA CYS A 329 4.09 24.24 8.04
C CYS A 329 5.47 24.00 8.65
N ALA A 330 6.52 24.13 7.84
CA ALA A 330 7.93 24.01 8.23
C ALA A 330 8.44 25.29 8.89
N LEU A 331 9.47 25.17 9.75
CA LEU A 331 10.05 26.29 10.50
C LEU A 331 11.44 26.67 9.99
#